data_AF-A5WF12-F1
#
_entry.id   AF-A5WF12-F1
#
_cell.length_a   1.000
_cell.length_b   1.000
_cell.length_c   1.000
_cell.angle_alpha   90.00
_cell.angle_beta   90.00
_cell.angle_gamma   90.00
#
_symmetry.space_group_name_H-M   'P 1'
#
loop_
_entity.id
_entity.type
_entity.pdbx_description
1 polymer ?
#
loop_
_entity_poly.entity_id
_entity_poly.type
_entity_poly.pdbx_seq_one_letter_code
_entity_poly.pdbx_strand_id
1 'polypeptide(L)'
;MANKPNPIIFKITDAGRLAVLDAQKQGISLSLKTLVAGTSKYVPTGKETRIRTEAMRSDIVTSGIEKDSKSLRFSVSLNSIQSRVIHEIGLLTSDNTLFAVAASNTPLFTVYANVTFVGSFGLSLGEIDVENITVSTDPDAAIVVKMMEDHVGAANPHPQYINNDKFSQLDKKVDKLGQNINTASGDLSKHIAAANPHPQYTLKTVHDAHVKLHDALKKLVDTHAGTLTQHGGQLTQHSKDITKVSTDLSNHTKAADPHTQYAKKTDLSGHTSAAHPHSQYLRESDLAGMKKQIEQLQQQLVAAQSKVTELPIGSIYTTTNNYKSSAEVKAALGYGTWARFAEGKTLVGISTKAADPAWTKTLKSSFGAYEHKLVAEEMPSTALKVREAGYHGARRHGGGGTGYASGAQGKMIPLPTSETGWKDKPHNNVQPSIVVAYWLRTA
;
A
#
# COMPACT_ATOMS: atom_id res chain seq x y z
N MET A 1 21.27 -36.75 -21.43
CA MET A 1 20.68 -38.05 -21.85
C MET A 1 21.22 -39.10 -20.89
N ALA A 2 20.36 -39.78 -20.13
CA ALA A 2 20.78 -40.74 -19.11
C ALA A 2 21.61 -41.86 -19.77
N ASN A 3 22.87 -42.01 -19.36
CA ASN A 3 23.75 -43.04 -19.90
C ASN A 3 23.12 -44.39 -19.51
N LYS A 4 22.54 -45.08 -20.49
CA LYS A 4 21.86 -46.36 -20.28
C LYS A 4 22.91 -47.31 -19.65
N PRO A 5 22.70 -47.84 -18.43
CA PRO A 5 23.70 -48.69 -17.80
C PRO A 5 23.97 -49.87 -18.73
N ASN A 6 25.24 -50.11 -19.05
CA ASN A 6 25.61 -51.26 -19.86
C ASN A 6 25.14 -52.51 -19.12
N PRO A 7 24.29 -53.36 -19.74
CA PRO A 7 23.77 -54.54 -19.08
C PRO A 7 24.93 -55.43 -18.67
N ILE A 8 24.91 -55.89 -17.41
CA ILE A 8 25.90 -56.84 -16.92
C ILE A 8 25.52 -58.20 -17.48
N ILE A 9 26.29 -58.67 -18.47
CA ILE A 9 26.03 -59.93 -19.15
C ILE A 9 26.87 -61.02 -18.48
N PHE A 10 26.17 -61.97 -17.87
CA PHE A 10 26.77 -63.17 -17.31
C PHE A 10 26.95 -64.24 -18.38
N LYS A 11 28.12 -64.89 -18.37
CA LYS A 11 28.42 -66.05 -19.18
C LYS A 11 28.48 -67.28 -18.28
N ILE A 12 27.69 -68.31 -18.61
CA ILE A 12 27.67 -69.57 -17.87
C ILE A 12 28.96 -70.33 -18.16
N THR A 13 29.62 -70.83 -17.10
CA THR A 13 30.88 -71.54 -17.23
C THR A 13 30.65 -73.01 -17.63
N ASP A 14 31.69 -73.68 -18.13
CA ASP A 14 31.67 -75.13 -18.37
C ASP A 14 31.36 -75.90 -17.08
N ALA A 15 31.97 -75.50 -15.96
CA ALA A 15 31.73 -76.10 -14.64
C ALA A 15 30.28 -75.89 -14.17
N GLY A 16 29.71 -74.72 -14.42
CA GLY A 16 28.30 -74.42 -14.12
C GLY A 16 27.33 -75.26 -14.94
N ARG A 17 27.60 -75.43 -16.25
CA ARG A 17 26.80 -76.31 -17.10
C ARG A 17 26.85 -77.76 -16.65
N LEU A 18 28.05 -78.27 -16.32
CA LEU A 18 28.21 -79.65 -15.82
C LEU A 18 27.48 -79.85 -14.49
N ALA A 19 27.57 -78.89 -13.58
CA ALA A 19 26.88 -78.96 -12.30
C ALA A 19 25.35 -79.04 -12.46
N VAL A 20 24.77 -78.34 -13.45
CA VAL A 20 23.33 -78.49 -13.75
C VAL A 20 23.01 -79.89 -14.28
N LEU A 21 23.80 -80.40 -15.22
CA LEU A 21 23.58 -81.73 -15.80
C LEU A 21 23.70 -82.84 -14.74
N ASP A 22 24.65 -82.70 -13.80
CA ASP A 22 24.83 -83.66 -12.71
C ASP A 22 23.67 -83.60 -11.71
N ALA A 23 23.20 -82.40 -11.36
CA ALA A 23 22.01 -82.22 -10.53
C ALA A 23 20.77 -82.87 -11.18
N GLN A 24 20.56 -82.65 -12.49
CA GLN A 24 19.47 -83.26 -13.26
C GLN A 24 19.51 -84.80 -13.24
N LYS A 25 20.69 -85.40 -13.48
CA LYS A 25 20.84 -86.87 -13.45
C LYS A 25 20.55 -87.45 -12.07
N GLN A 26 20.83 -86.69 -11.02
CA GLN A 26 20.57 -87.08 -9.63
C GLN A 26 19.14 -86.76 -9.17
N GLY A 27 18.31 -86.16 -10.03
CA GLY A 27 16.94 -85.77 -9.70
C GLY A 27 16.86 -84.66 -8.65
N ILE A 28 17.93 -83.88 -8.49
CA ILE A 28 18.03 -82.78 -7.53
C ILE A 28 18.16 -81.44 -8.25
N SER A 29 17.79 -80.36 -7.58
CA SER A 29 17.93 -79.02 -8.12
C SER A 29 19.27 -78.40 -7.72
N LEU A 30 19.95 -77.76 -8.67
CA LEU A 30 21.20 -77.04 -8.43
C LEU A 30 20.92 -75.75 -7.64
N SER A 31 21.60 -75.56 -6.51
CA SER A 31 21.43 -74.39 -5.65
C SER A 31 22.43 -73.29 -5.93
N LEU A 32 21.97 -72.09 -6.33
CA LEU A 32 22.80 -70.88 -6.38
C LEU A 32 22.70 -70.12 -5.07
N LYS A 33 23.85 -69.75 -4.49
CA LYS A 33 23.91 -69.19 -3.14
C LYS A 33 24.68 -67.87 -3.03
N THR A 34 25.87 -67.78 -3.61
CA THR A 34 26.78 -66.67 -3.31
C THR A 34 27.18 -65.91 -4.56
N LEU A 35 27.10 -64.59 -4.50
CA LEU A 35 27.73 -63.70 -5.46
C LEU A 35 29.11 -63.29 -4.95
N VAL A 36 30.10 -63.39 -5.81
CA VAL A 36 31.46 -62.91 -5.59
C VAL A 36 31.73 -61.75 -6.54
N ALA A 37 32.40 -60.71 -6.07
CA ALA A 37 32.78 -59.56 -6.89
C ALA A 37 34.28 -59.28 -6.73
N GLY A 38 34.91 -58.88 -7.83
CA GLY A 38 36.35 -58.72 -7.93
C GLY A 38 36.74 -57.53 -8.80
N THR A 39 38.06 -57.30 -8.87
CA THR A 39 38.64 -56.12 -9.51
C THR A 39 39.40 -56.43 -10.78
N SER A 40 39.55 -57.70 -11.17
CA SER A 40 40.24 -58.06 -12.41
C SER A 40 39.44 -57.66 -13.66
N LYS A 41 40.15 -57.26 -14.72
CA LYS A 41 39.59 -56.79 -15.99
C LYS A 41 39.89 -57.79 -17.10
N TYR A 42 38.86 -58.39 -17.68
CA TYR A 42 38.98 -59.32 -18.81
C TYR A 42 37.60 -59.56 -19.44
N VAL A 43 37.58 -60.24 -20.59
CA VAL A 43 36.35 -60.74 -21.21
C VAL A 43 36.20 -62.23 -20.86
N PRO A 44 35.09 -62.66 -20.22
CA PRO A 44 34.91 -64.05 -19.84
C PRO A 44 34.83 -65.01 -21.04
N THR A 45 35.57 -66.10 -20.96
CA THR A 45 35.61 -67.15 -21.97
C THR A 45 34.52 -68.21 -21.75
N GLY A 46 34.08 -68.41 -20.50
CA GLY A 46 33.21 -69.50 -20.05
C GLY A 46 33.99 -70.71 -19.51
N LYS A 47 35.33 -70.70 -19.56
CA LYS A 47 36.18 -71.77 -19.01
C LYS A 47 36.66 -71.49 -17.58
N GLU A 48 36.24 -70.35 -17.02
CA GLU A 48 36.65 -69.93 -15.69
C GLU A 48 36.10 -70.90 -14.63
N THR A 49 36.95 -71.33 -13.71
CA THR A 49 36.57 -72.17 -12.57
C THR A 49 36.57 -71.39 -11.25
N ARG A 50 37.07 -70.14 -11.26
CA ARG A 50 37.10 -69.20 -10.13
C ARG A 50 37.18 -67.75 -10.62
N ILE A 51 36.80 -66.80 -9.76
CA ILE A 51 37.06 -65.37 -9.94
C ILE A 51 38.56 -65.08 -9.74
N ARG A 52 39.14 -64.17 -10.53
CA ARG A 52 40.61 -63.99 -10.56
C ARG A 52 41.12 -63.21 -9.36
N THR A 53 40.42 -62.14 -8.99
CA THR A 53 40.78 -61.29 -7.86
C THR A 53 39.52 -60.98 -7.07
N GLU A 54 39.06 -61.97 -6.30
CA GLU A 54 37.92 -61.82 -5.41
C GLU A 54 38.21 -60.73 -4.38
N ALA A 55 37.37 -59.69 -4.38
CA ALA A 55 37.51 -58.54 -3.52
C ALA A 55 36.42 -58.50 -2.44
N MET A 56 35.28 -59.12 -2.71
CA MET A 56 34.12 -59.19 -1.82
C MET A 56 33.20 -60.34 -2.23
N ARG A 57 32.39 -60.80 -1.29
CA ARG A 57 31.34 -61.79 -1.54
C ARG A 57 30.12 -61.50 -0.67
N SER A 58 28.94 -61.82 -1.17
CA SER A 58 27.67 -61.75 -0.45
C SER A 58 26.79 -62.89 -0.88
N ASP A 59 26.08 -63.47 0.07
CA ASP A 59 25.01 -64.40 -0.23
C ASP A 59 23.84 -63.67 -0.90
N ILE A 60 23.09 -64.42 -1.71
CA ILE A 60 21.92 -63.94 -2.44
C ILE A 60 20.75 -63.78 -1.47
N VAL A 61 20.31 -62.53 -1.28
CA VAL A 61 19.36 -62.13 -0.23
C VAL A 61 17.90 -62.36 -0.64
N THR A 62 17.60 -62.21 -1.92
CA THR A 62 16.25 -62.46 -2.46
C THR A 62 16.38 -62.85 -3.92
N SER A 63 15.62 -63.83 -4.37
CA SER A 63 15.66 -64.30 -5.75
C SER A 63 14.34 -64.93 -6.16
N GLY A 64 14.10 -64.92 -7.47
CA GLY A 64 13.00 -65.62 -8.09
C GLY A 64 13.42 -66.06 -9.49
N ILE A 65 13.08 -67.29 -9.84
CA ILE A 65 13.19 -67.78 -11.22
C ILE A 65 11.84 -67.58 -11.87
N GLU A 66 11.82 -66.83 -12.97
CA GLU A 66 10.64 -66.70 -13.81
C GLU A 66 10.68 -67.81 -14.87
N LYS A 67 9.81 -68.81 -14.71
CA LYS A 67 9.83 -70.06 -15.48
C LYS A 67 9.63 -69.83 -16.98
N ASP A 68 8.72 -68.93 -17.34
CA ASP A 68 8.35 -68.68 -18.75
C ASP A 68 9.45 -67.92 -19.52
N SER A 69 10.11 -66.96 -18.86
CA SER A 69 11.17 -66.14 -19.49
C SER A 69 12.58 -66.75 -19.34
N LYS A 70 12.69 -67.90 -18.64
CA LYS A 70 13.96 -68.55 -18.25
C LYS A 70 14.98 -67.56 -17.67
N SER A 71 14.50 -66.61 -16.89
CA SER A 71 15.33 -65.58 -16.28
C SER A 71 15.37 -65.75 -14.76
N LEU A 72 16.58 -65.73 -14.22
CA LEU A 72 16.84 -65.69 -12.80
C LEU A 72 17.04 -64.24 -12.38
N ARG A 73 16.21 -63.75 -11.47
CA ARG A 73 16.42 -62.45 -10.81
C ARG A 73 16.87 -62.66 -9.40
N PHE A 74 17.89 -61.93 -8.97
CA PHE A 74 18.39 -62.02 -7.61
C PHE A 74 18.94 -60.67 -7.13
N SER A 75 18.93 -60.44 -5.81
CA SER A 75 19.47 -59.24 -5.19
C SER A 75 20.54 -59.60 -4.16
N VAL A 76 21.56 -58.76 -4.08
CA VAL A 76 22.67 -58.90 -3.13
C VAL A 76 22.93 -57.57 -2.43
N SER A 77 23.45 -57.65 -1.21
CA SER A 77 23.84 -56.49 -0.42
C SER A 77 25.34 -56.57 -0.14
N LEU A 78 26.10 -55.65 -0.73
CA LEU A 78 27.56 -55.60 -0.61
C LEU A 78 27.96 -54.45 0.32
N ASN A 79 28.66 -54.79 1.39
CA ASN A 79 29.24 -53.84 2.33
C ASN A 79 30.76 -53.83 2.17
N SER A 80 31.36 -52.64 2.10
CA SER A 80 32.81 -52.50 2.11
C SER A 80 33.24 -51.28 2.90
N ILE A 81 34.32 -51.41 3.66
CA ILE A 81 34.96 -50.29 4.38
C ILE A 81 35.90 -49.47 3.47
N GLN A 82 36.10 -49.89 2.23
CA GLN A 82 36.92 -49.20 1.24
C GLN A 82 36.16 -49.09 -0.08
N SER A 83 36.28 -47.95 -0.76
CA SER A 83 35.66 -47.78 -2.07
C SER A 83 36.38 -48.65 -3.10
N ARG A 84 35.64 -49.51 -3.80
CA ARG A 84 36.17 -50.47 -4.78
C ARG A 84 35.38 -50.39 -6.07
N VAL A 85 36.12 -50.28 -7.18
CA VAL A 85 35.55 -50.32 -8.53
C VAL A 85 35.54 -51.76 -9.01
N ILE A 86 34.35 -52.33 -9.17
CA ILE A 86 34.14 -53.73 -9.50
C ILE A 86 34.15 -53.90 -11.02
N HIS A 87 34.90 -54.91 -11.47
CA HIS A 87 35.09 -55.21 -12.89
C HIS A 87 34.79 -56.68 -13.23
N GLU A 88 34.70 -57.56 -12.24
CA GLU A 88 34.28 -58.96 -12.39
C GLU A 88 33.27 -59.35 -11.30
N ILE A 89 32.33 -60.20 -11.64
CA ILE A 89 31.29 -60.76 -10.76
C ILE A 89 31.12 -62.22 -11.12
N GLY A 90 31.05 -63.09 -10.13
CA GLY A 90 30.74 -64.51 -10.28
C GLY A 90 29.54 -64.91 -9.44
N LEU A 91 28.82 -65.91 -9.93
CA LEU A 91 27.77 -66.60 -9.21
C LEU A 91 28.26 -67.99 -8.87
N LEU A 92 28.22 -68.34 -7.60
CA LEU A 92 28.63 -69.63 -7.08
C LEU A 92 27.41 -70.47 -6.68
N THR A 93 27.50 -71.77 -6.93
CA THR A 93 26.58 -72.75 -6.35
C THR A 93 26.86 -72.91 -4.85
N SER A 94 25.95 -73.59 -4.12
CA SER A 94 26.15 -73.98 -2.71
C SER A 94 27.47 -74.72 -2.49
N ASP A 95 27.96 -75.42 -3.51
CA ASP A 95 29.15 -76.28 -3.46
C ASP A 95 30.41 -75.53 -3.92
N ASN A 96 30.35 -74.19 -3.98
CA ASN A 96 31.42 -73.29 -4.45
C ASN A 96 31.85 -73.47 -5.91
N THR A 97 31.04 -74.14 -6.74
CA THR A 97 31.29 -74.19 -8.19
C THR A 97 30.91 -72.86 -8.82
N LEU A 98 31.81 -72.25 -9.60
CA LEU A 98 31.53 -71.01 -10.34
C LEU A 98 30.54 -71.30 -11.46
N PHE A 99 29.28 -70.95 -11.26
CA PHE A 99 28.19 -71.18 -12.20
C PHE A 99 28.23 -70.25 -13.41
N ALA A 100 28.36 -68.95 -13.16
CA ALA A 100 28.41 -67.94 -14.20
C ALA A 100 29.31 -66.78 -13.79
N VAL A 101 29.90 -66.11 -14.78
CA VAL A 101 30.81 -64.99 -14.56
C VAL A 101 30.50 -63.86 -15.54
N ALA A 102 30.51 -62.63 -15.04
CA ALA A 102 30.47 -61.40 -15.81
C ALA A 102 31.74 -60.62 -15.51
N ALA A 103 32.53 -60.25 -16.53
CA ALA A 103 33.67 -59.38 -16.36
C ALA A 103 33.77 -58.40 -17.54
N SER A 104 34.28 -57.20 -17.28
CA SER A 104 34.46 -56.19 -18.32
C SER A 104 35.70 -55.35 -18.05
N ASN A 105 36.25 -54.77 -19.12
CA ASN A 105 37.34 -53.81 -19.03
C ASN A 105 36.87 -52.42 -18.55
N THR A 106 35.57 -52.12 -18.69
CA THR A 106 34.93 -50.96 -18.08
C THR A 106 34.35 -51.32 -16.70
N PRO A 107 34.28 -50.37 -15.75
CA PRO A 107 33.63 -50.61 -14.47
C PRO A 107 32.21 -51.15 -14.62
N LEU A 108 31.87 -52.20 -13.88
CA LEU A 108 30.50 -52.72 -13.79
C LEU A 108 29.69 -51.86 -12.82
N PHE A 109 30.23 -51.64 -11.62
CA PHE A 109 29.72 -50.70 -10.62
C PHE A 109 30.83 -50.36 -9.60
N THR A 110 30.59 -49.35 -8.77
CA THR A 110 31.50 -48.99 -7.67
C THR A 110 30.77 -49.14 -6.36
N VAL A 111 31.37 -49.87 -5.43
CA VAL A 111 30.94 -49.90 -4.02
C VAL A 111 31.74 -48.82 -3.30
N TYR A 112 31.07 -47.96 -2.54
CA TYR A 112 31.73 -46.91 -1.77
C TYR A 112 31.98 -47.36 -0.33
N ALA A 113 33.06 -46.87 0.26
CA ALA A 113 33.39 -47.12 1.66
C ALA A 113 32.21 -46.74 2.56
N ASN A 114 31.84 -47.65 3.46
CA ASN A 114 30.78 -47.51 4.46
C ASN A 114 29.39 -47.21 3.89
N VAL A 115 29.17 -47.48 2.59
CA VAL A 115 27.85 -47.39 1.97
C VAL A 115 27.45 -48.79 1.50
N THR A 116 26.34 -49.28 2.01
CA THR A 116 25.75 -50.56 1.57
C THR A 116 25.26 -50.43 0.13
N PHE A 117 25.89 -51.18 -0.77
CA PHE A 117 25.45 -51.30 -2.15
C PHE A 117 24.42 -52.43 -2.26
N VAL A 118 23.18 -52.11 -2.59
CA VAL A 118 22.17 -53.10 -2.93
C VAL A 118 21.99 -53.14 -4.43
N GLY A 119 22.26 -54.29 -5.04
CA GLY A 119 22.13 -54.49 -6.47
C GLY A 119 21.16 -55.62 -6.78
N SER A 120 20.20 -55.36 -7.65
CA SER A 120 19.34 -56.38 -8.26
C SER A 120 19.85 -56.72 -9.64
N PHE A 121 20.08 -58.01 -9.89
CA PHE A 121 20.65 -58.55 -11.10
C PHE A 121 19.67 -59.52 -11.75
N GLY A 122 19.67 -59.55 -13.09
CA GLY A 122 18.93 -60.52 -13.89
C GLY A 122 19.90 -61.32 -14.75
N LEU A 123 19.78 -62.64 -14.74
CA LEU A 123 20.53 -63.59 -15.56
C LEU A 123 19.55 -64.33 -16.47
N SER A 124 19.79 -64.33 -17.79
CA SER A 124 19.09 -65.22 -18.71
C SER A 124 19.78 -66.57 -18.74
N LEU A 125 19.04 -67.65 -18.48
CA LEU A 125 19.58 -69.01 -18.35
C LEU A 125 19.65 -69.78 -19.69
N GLY A 126 19.20 -69.17 -20.79
CA GLY A 126 19.29 -69.75 -22.14
C GLY A 126 18.58 -71.09 -22.28
N GLU A 127 19.27 -72.11 -22.83
CA GLU A 127 18.73 -73.46 -23.04
C GLU A 127 18.72 -74.34 -21.79
N ILE A 128 19.16 -73.83 -20.64
CA ILE A 128 19.15 -74.60 -19.39
C ILE A 128 17.70 -74.79 -18.91
N ASP A 129 17.38 -76.01 -18.50
CA ASP A 129 16.09 -76.34 -17.91
C ASP A 129 15.99 -75.80 -16.48
N VAL A 130 15.09 -74.84 -16.32
CA VAL A 130 14.90 -74.06 -15.09
C VAL A 130 14.19 -74.83 -13.99
N GLU A 131 13.54 -75.96 -14.27
CA GLU A 131 12.91 -76.80 -13.23
C GLU A 131 13.94 -77.43 -12.30
N ASN A 132 15.16 -77.60 -12.79
CA ASN A 132 16.26 -78.23 -12.08
C ASN A 132 17.24 -77.23 -11.46
N ILE A 133 16.87 -75.96 -11.41
CA ILE A 133 17.61 -74.92 -10.68
C ILE A 133 16.71 -74.41 -9.57
N THR A 134 17.17 -74.52 -8.33
CA THR A 134 16.57 -73.83 -7.20
C THR A 134 17.51 -72.72 -6.80
N VAL A 135 17.01 -71.49 -6.65
CA VAL A 135 17.85 -70.48 -6.00
C VAL A 135 17.50 -70.48 -4.54
N SER A 136 18.48 -70.84 -3.73
CA SER A 136 18.34 -70.77 -2.28
C SER A 136 18.46 -69.31 -1.90
N THR A 137 17.31 -68.63 -1.89
CA THR A 137 17.17 -67.43 -1.09
C THR A 137 17.27 -67.87 0.35
N ASP A 138 18.12 -67.23 1.13
CA ASP A 138 18.05 -67.38 2.57
C ASP A 138 16.74 -66.67 3.02
N PRO A 139 15.63 -67.39 3.26
CA PRO A 139 14.38 -66.74 3.70
C PRO A 139 14.55 -66.17 5.12
N ASP A 140 15.58 -66.66 5.81
CA ASP A 140 16.04 -66.18 7.07
C ASP A 140 17.04 -65.04 6.89
N ALA A 141 17.40 -64.52 5.71
CA ALA A 141 18.39 -63.43 5.60
C ALA A 141 17.99 -62.18 6.39
N ALA A 142 16.71 -61.81 6.38
CA ALA A 142 16.19 -60.73 7.23
C ALA A 142 16.16 -61.14 8.71
N ILE A 143 15.95 -62.44 9.00
CA ILE A 143 15.97 -63.03 10.33
C ILE A 143 17.40 -63.22 10.85
N VAL A 144 18.40 -63.39 9.99
CA VAL A 144 19.83 -63.58 10.25
C VAL A 144 20.48 -62.23 10.37
N VAL A 145 20.07 -61.20 9.62
CA VAL A 145 20.45 -59.82 9.94
C VAL A 145 19.90 -59.44 11.31
N LYS A 146 18.64 -59.78 11.62
CA LYS A 146 18.05 -59.54 12.95
C LYS A 146 18.65 -60.44 14.05
N MET A 147 18.93 -61.71 13.78
CA MET A 147 19.56 -62.64 14.73
C MET A 147 21.05 -62.37 14.87
N MET A 148 21.72 -61.79 13.88
CA MET A 148 23.11 -61.32 14.00
C MET A 148 23.13 -59.96 14.69
N GLU A 149 22.16 -59.07 14.49
CA GLU A 149 21.97 -57.90 15.36
C GLU A 149 21.66 -58.32 16.81
N ASP A 150 20.83 -59.34 17.01
CA ASP A 150 20.49 -59.86 18.34
C ASP A 150 21.64 -60.71 18.93
N HIS A 151 22.48 -61.39 18.14
CA HIS A 151 23.65 -62.19 18.60
C HIS A 151 24.90 -61.32 18.81
N VAL A 152 25.13 -60.31 17.97
CA VAL A 152 26.15 -59.25 18.16
C VAL A 152 25.72 -58.27 19.27
N GLY A 153 24.42 -58.03 19.42
CA GLY A 153 23.84 -57.20 20.48
C GLY A 153 23.63 -57.92 21.82
N ALA A 154 23.59 -59.26 21.83
CA ALA A 154 23.48 -60.03 23.07
C ALA A 154 24.86 -60.26 23.72
N ALA A 155 24.91 -60.11 25.04
CA ALA A 155 26.15 -60.25 25.80
C ALA A 155 26.70 -61.69 25.87
N ASN A 156 25.89 -62.73 25.64
CA ASN A 156 26.36 -64.11 25.58
C ASN A 156 25.41 -65.05 24.81
N PRO A 157 25.72 -65.42 23.57
CA PRO A 157 24.78 -66.13 22.69
C PRO A 157 24.78 -67.66 22.81
N HIS A 158 25.64 -68.29 23.64
CA HIS A 158 25.71 -69.76 23.75
C HIS A 158 25.78 -70.25 25.23
N PRO A 159 24.67 -70.71 25.86
CA PRO A 159 24.63 -70.99 27.30
C PRO A 159 24.82 -72.45 27.77
N GLN A 160 24.97 -73.46 26.89
CA GLN A 160 24.87 -74.89 27.26
C GLN A 160 26.19 -75.66 27.51
N TYR A 161 27.36 -75.05 27.35
CA TYR A 161 28.63 -75.51 27.96
C TYR A 161 28.81 -74.74 29.27
N ILE A 162 29.32 -75.38 30.37
CA ILE A 162 29.41 -74.82 31.75
C ILE A 162 29.02 -73.34 31.75
N ASN A 163 27.73 -73.09 32.00
CA ASN A 163 27.04 -71.91 31.49
C ASN A 163 27.93 -70.68 31.60
N ASN A 164 28.08 -69.91 30.52
CA ASN A 164 28.73 -68.60 30.62
C ASN A 164 28.04 -67.73 31.68
N ASP A 165 26.82 -68.02 32.14
CA ASP A 165 26.29 -67.42 33.37
C ASP A 165 26.91 -67.93 34.65
N LYS A 166 27.27 -69.21 34.78
CA LYS A 166 28.04 -69.73 35.93
C LYS A 166 29.52 -69.36 35.83
N PHE A 167 30.11 -69.39 34.65
CA PHE A 167 31.47 -68.92 34.40
C PHE A 167 31.54 -67.40 34.52
N SER A 168 30.60 -66.63 33.98
CA SER A 168 30.46 -65.18 34.23
C SER A 168 30.02 -64.88 35.65
N GLN A 169 29.26 -65.73 36.35
CA GLN A 169 29.00 -65.53 37.78
C GLN A 169 30.24 -65.83 38.61
N LEU A 170 31.07 -66.81 38.22
CA LEU A 170 32.36 -67.06 38.85
C LEU A 170 33.36 -65.97 38.51
N ASP A 171 33.43 -65.52 37.27
CA ASP A 171 34.29 -64.46 36.76
C ASP A 171 33.85 -63.12 37.36
N LYS A 172 32.55 -62.81 37.37
CA LYS A 172 32.00 -61.69 38.16
C LYS A 172 32.25 -61.87 39.65
N LYS A 173 32.28 -63.07 40.22
CA LYS A 173 32.63 -63.26 41.64
C LYS A 173 34.13 -63.08 41.88
N VAL A 174 34.98 -63.51 40.96
CA VAL A 174 36.45 -63.40 41.01
C VAL A 174 36.88 -61.98 40.71
N ASP A 175 36.27 -61.30 39.74
CA ASP A 175 36.38 -59.87 39.47
C ASP A 175 35.80 -59.05 40.59
N LYS A 176 34.66 -59.42 41.18
CA LYS A 176 34.12 -58.72 42.34
C LYS A 176 34.96 -58.99 43.57
N LEU A 177 35.57 -60.17 43.72
CA LEU A 177 36.58 -60.45 44.75
C LEU A 177 37.86 -59.67 44.48
N GLY A 178 38.33 -59.58 43.24
CA GLY A 178 39.52 -58.84 42.83
C GLY A 178 39.31 -57.34 42.95
N GLN A 179 38.13 -56.82 42.59
CA GLN A 179 37.70 -55.46 42.83
C GLN A 179 37.51 -55.21 44.33
N ASN A 180 36.94 -56.13 45.10
CA ASN A 180 36.85 -56.00 46.56
C ASN A 180 38.23 -56.04 47.21
N ILE A 181 39.17 -56.82 46.71
CA ILE A 181 40.56 -56.88 47.19
C ILE A 181 41.33 -55.63 46.77
N ASN A 182 41.16 -55.14 45.54
CA ASN A 182 41.78 -53.91 45.06
C ASN A 182 41.15 -52.66 45.70
N THR A 183 39.85 -52.69 45.97
CA THR A 183 39.13 -51.64 46.71
C THR A 183 39.50 -51.72 48.18
N ALA A 184 39.56 -52.90 48.80
CA ALA A 184 40.02 -53.03 50.19
C ALA A 184 41.51 -52.70 50.32
N SER A 185 42.35 -53.05 49.35
CA SER A 185 43.77 -52.68 49.30
C SER A 185 43.95 -51.20 49.01
N GLY A 186 43.12 -50.61 48.16
CA GLY A 186 43.08 -49.19 47.86
C GLY A 186 42.51 -48.36 49.00
N ASP A 187 41.47 -48.84 49.67
CA ASP A 187 40.87 -48.26 50.86
C ASP A 187 41.82 -48.42 52.03
N LEU A 188 42.52 -49.54 52.18
CA LEU A 188 43.59 -49.73 53.16
C LEU A 188 44.78 -48.82 52.84
N SER A 189 45.16 -48.66 51.56
CA SER A 189 46.22 -47.74 51.16
C SER A 189 45.82 -46.28 51.39
N LYS A 190 44.57 -45.91 51.13
CA LYS A 190 43.99 -44.59 51.46
C LYS A 190 43.84 -44.43 52.98
N HIS A 191 43.55 -45.49 53.71
CA HIS A 191 43.44 -45.51 55.17
C HIS A 191 44.82 -45.31 55.80
N ILE A 192 45.85 -46.02 55.32
CA ILE A 192 47.25 -45.85 55.74
C ILE A 192 47.80 -44.48 55.33
N ALA A 193 47.46 -43.97 54.13
CA ALA A 193 47.94 -42.67 53.64
C ALA A 193 47.12 -41.47 54.17
N ALA A 194 45.91 -41.69 54.66
CA ALA A 194 45.11 -40.65 55.27
C ALA A 194 45.66 -40.32 56.66
N ALA A 195 45.90 -39.04 56.92
CA ALA A 195 46.43 -38.57 58.19
C ALA A 195 45.54 -38.97 59.40
N ASN A 196 44.26 -39.27 59.19
CA ASN A 196 43.35 -39.80 60.22
C ASN A 196 42.23 -40.67 59.61
N PRO A 197 42.40 -41.99 59.60
CA PRO A 197 41.54 -42.85 58.79
C PRO A 197 40.38 -43.53 59.57
N HIS A 198 40.24 -43.23 60.86
CA HIS A 198 39.09 -43.65 61.66
C HIS A 198 38.36 -42.44 62.30
N PRO A 199 37.52 -41.72 61.54
CA PRO A 199 36.77 -40.55 62.01
C PRO A 199 35.74 -40.85 63.09
N GLN A 200 35.31 -42.11 63.25
CA GLN A 200 34.33 -42.46 64.28
C GLN A 200 34.96 -42.51 65.68
N TYR A 201 36.26 -42.76 65.77
CA TYR A 201 37.02 -42.56 67.01
C TYR A 201 37.60 -41.14 67.12
N THR A 202 37.25 -40.27 66.15
CA THR A 202 37.49 -38.82 66.14
C THR A 202 36.24 -38.07 65.65
N LEU A 203 35.12 -38.18 66.40
CA LEU A 203 33.98 -37.27 66.32
C LEU A 203 33.46 -36.93 64.88
N LYS A 204 33.23 -37.90 63.99
CA LYS A 204 32.72 -37.66 62.63
C LYS A 204 31.49 -36.75 62.56
N THR A 205 30.55 -36.85 63.50
CA THR A 205 29.39 -35.94 63.58
C THR A 205 29.81 -34.49 63.81
N VAL A 206 30.85 -34.28 64.61
CA VAL A 206 31.42 -32.96 64.89
C VAL A 206 32.26 -32.49 63.71
N HIS A 207 32.97 -33.37 63.00
CA HIS A 207 33.69 -33.02 61.77
C HIS A 207 32.71 -32.60 60.66
N ASP A 208 31.68 -33.41 60.37
CA ASP A 208 30.67 -33.08 59.37
C ASP A 208 29.89 -31.80 59.75
N ALA A 209 29.64 -31.58 61.05
CA ALA A 209 29.08 -30.33 61.55
C ALA A 209 30.05 -29.15 61.40
N HIS A 210 31.35 -29.34 61.64
CA HIS A 210 32.37 -28.31 61.42
C HIS A 210 32.57 -28.01 59.94
N VAL A 211 32.48 -28.99 59.04
CA VAL A 211 32.56 -28.77 57.59
C VAL A 211 31.32 -28.01 57.12
N LYS A 212 30.11 -28.41 57.54
CA LYS A 212 28.89 -27.63 57.25
C LYS A 212 28.94 -26.22 57.83
N LEU A 213 29.46 -26.07 59.05
CA LEU A 213 29.66 -24.77 59.67
C LEU A 213 30.70 -23.96 58.89
N HIS A 214 31.79 -24.59 58.44
CA HIS A 214 32.84 -23.95 57.64
C HIS A 214 32.32 -23.52 56.27
N ASP A 215 31.53 -24.35 55.58
CA ASP A 215 30.90 -24.01 54.32
C ASP A 215 29.86 -22.89 54.49
N ALA A 216 29.09 -22.93 55.58
CA ALA A 216 28.17 -21.85 55.95
C ALA A 216 28.91 -20.56 56.28
N LEU A 217 30.01 -20.64 57.03
CA LEU A 217 30.87 -19.50 57.36
C LEU A 217 31.50 -18.93 56.09
N LYS A 218 31.99 -19.79 55.21
CA LYS A 218 32.58 -19.42 53.93
C LYS A 218 31.55 -18.75 53.04
N LYS A 219 30.33 -19.28 52.94
CA LYS A 219 29.23 -18.66 52.22
C LYS A 219 28.87 -17.31 52.83
N LEU A 220 28.85 -17.19 54.15
CA LEU A 220 28.60 -15.91 54.85
C LEU A 220 29.72 -14.90 54.58
N VAL A 221 30.98 -15.33 54.62
CA VAL A 221 32.16 -14.51 54.31
C VAL A 221 32.14 -14.07 52.85
N ASP A 222 31.85 -14.96 51.90
CA ASP A 222 31.75 -14.65 50.47
C ASP A 222 30.57 -13.69 50.21
N THR A 223 29.45 -13.89 50.92
CA THR A 223 28.29 -12.97 50.89
C THR A 223 28.70 -11.59 51.41
N HIS A 224 29.30 -11.53 52.60
CA HIS A 224 29.76 -10.28 53.21
C HIS A 224 30.84 -9.59 52.38
N ALA A 225 31.76 -10.34 51.76
CA ALA A 225 32.76 -9.80 50.84
C ALA A 225 32.07 -9.21 49.60
N GLY A 226 31.05 -9.87 49.06
CA GLY A 226 30.19 -9.34 48.01
C GLY A 226 29.46 -8.06 48.43
N THR A 227 28.85 -8.05 49.62
CA THR A 227 28.17 -6.87 50.17
C THR A 227 29.13 -5.72 50.41
N LEU A 228 30.33 -6.00 50.94
CA LEU A 228 31.37 -5.01 51.19
C LEU A 228 31.92 -4.43 49.88
N THR A 229 32.07 -5.27 48.85
CA THR A 229 32.44 -4.82 47.50
C THR A 229 31.36 -3.92 46.90
N GLN A 230 30.09 -4.29 47.04
CA GLN A 230 28.95 -3.47 46.60
C GLN A 230 28.91 -2.14 47.36
N HIS A 231 29.04 -2.16 48.68
CA HIS A 231 29.12 -0.96 49.51
C HIS A 231 30.31 -0.09 49.11
N GLY A 232 31.48 -0.69 48.84
CA GLY A 232 32.66 0.03 48.35
C GLY A 232 32.40 0.70 46.99
N GLY A 233 31.71 0.01 46.08
CA GLY A 233 31.24 0.59 44.81
C GLY A 233 30.27 1.75 45.01
N GLN A 234 29.29 1.60 45.90
CA GLN A 234 28.32 2.64 46.25
C GLN A 234 28.99 3.85 46.92
N LEU A 235 29.92 3.63 47.84
CA LEU A 235 30.66 4.69 48.52
C LEU A 235 31.56 5.46 47.53
N THR A 236 32.17 4.74 46.59
CA THR A 236 32.91 5.34 45.48
C THR A 236 32.01 6.19 44.60
N GLN A 237 30.81 5.71 44.28
CA GLN A 237 29.83 6.46 43.50
C GLN A 237 29.33 7.69 44.26
N HIS A 238 28.97 7.55 45.54
CA HIS A 238 28.61 8.68 46.39
C HIS A 238 29.74 9.71 46.50
N SER A 239 31.00 9.28 46.59
CA SER A 239 32.14 10.21 46.57
C SER A 239 32.22 10.99 45.26
N LYS A 240 31.97 10.35 44.12
CA LYS A 240 31.89 11.04 42.82
C LYS A 240 30.71 12.01 42.78
N ASP A 241 29.55 11.59 43.26
CA ASP A 241 28.34 12.41 43.28
C ASP A 241 28.51 13.63 44.19
N ILE A 242 29.07 13.45 45.39
CA ILE A 242 29.41 14.54 46.32
C ILE A 242 30.42 15.50 45.68
N THR A 243 31.46 14.97 45.01
CA THR A 243 32.46 15.81 44.33
C THR A 243 31.81 16.62 43.20
N LYS A 244 30.90 15.99 42.44
CA LYS A 244 30.13 16.65 41.38
C LYS A 244 29.24 17.74 41.97
N VAL A 245 28.45 17.44 42.99
CA VAL A 245 27.57 18.42 43.66
C VAL A 245 28.38 19.58 44.25
N SER A 246 29.51 19.30 44.89
CA SER A 246 30.42 20.32 45.43
C SER A 246 30.96 21.23 44.32
N THR A 247 31.34 20.63 43.18
CA THR A 247 31.79 21.38 41.99
C THR A 247 30.67 22.22 41.40
N ASP A 248 29.47 21.64 41.22
CA ASP A 248 28.28 22.33 40.71
C ASP A 248 27.89 23.50 41.62
N LEU A 249 27.95 23.33 42.94
CA LEU A 249 27.67 24.38 43.93
C LEU A 249 28.76 25.47 43.92
N SER A 250 30.03 25.10 43.80
CA SER A 250 31.14 26.05 43.67
C SER A 250 30.99 26.89 42.39
N ASN A 251 30.60 26.27 41.28
CA ASN A 251 30.33 26.97 40.03
C ASN A 251 29.09 27.85 40.11
N HIS A 252 28.02 27.38 40.76
CA HIS A 252 26.78 28.13 40.98
C HIS A 252 27.03 29.39 41.83
N THR A 253 27.77 29.26 42.94
CA THR A 253 28.09 30.38 43.85
C THR A 253 29.08 31.40 43.26
N LYS A 254 29.94 30.98 42.33
CA LYS A 254 30.86 31.88 41.61
C LYS A 254 30.21 32.57 40.41
N ALA A 255 29.12 32.02 39.88
CA ALA A 255 28.41 32.64 38.78
C ALA A 255 27.78 33.95 39.25
N ALA A 256 28.00 35.05 38.51
CA ALA A 256 27.39 36.34 38.79
C ALA A 256 25.86 36.31 38.70
N ASP A 257 25.31 35.36 37.93
CA ASP A 257 23.89 35.05 37.85
C ASP A 257 23.70 33.58 37.43
N PRO A 258 23.63 32.63 38.38
CA PRO A 258 23.44 31.22 38.06
C PRO A 258 22.01 30.90 37.60
N HIS A 259 21.11 31.88 37.64
CA HIS A 259 19.68 31.73 37.47
C HIS A 259 19.15 32.68 36.40
N THR A 260 19.84 32.75 35.26
CA THR A 260 19.60 33.67 34.13
C THR A 260 18.20 33.58 33.51
N GLN A 261 17.46 32.49 33.76
CA GLN A 261 16.07 32.33 33.33
C GLN A 261 15.06 33.10 34.19
N TYR A 262 15.46 33.52 35.39
CA TYR A 262 14.61 34.29 36.29
C TYR A 262 14.99 35.76 36.20
N ALA A 263 13.99 36.60 35.95
CA ALA A 263 14.17 38.05 35.94
C ALA A 263 14.65 38.56 37.31
N LYS A 264 15.70 39.38 37.32
CA LYS A 264 16.17 40.06 38.53
C LYS A 264 15.14 41.08 38.99
N LYS A 265 15.24 41.47 40.26
CA LYS A 265 14.43 42.58 40.80
C LYS A 265 14.66 43.91 40.03
N THR A 266 15.86 44.08 39.47
CA THR A 266 16.21 45.18 38.56
C THR A 266 15.50 45.06 37.21
N ASP A 267 15.31 43.84 36.69
CA ASP A 267 14.61 43.61 35.42
C ASP A 267 13.12 43.90 35.56
N LEU A 268 12.51 43.54 36.71
CA LEU A 268 11.15 43.94 37.03
C LEU A 268 11.00 45.46 37.17
N SER A 269 11.97 46.12 37.80
CA SER A 269 11.99 47.58 37.93
C SER A 269 12.17 48.27 36.58
N GLY A 270 13.03 47.72 35.71
CA GLY A 270 13.19 48.18 34.33
C GLY A 270 11.96 47.93 33.47
N HIS A 271 11.30 46.79 33.62
CA HIS A 271 10.06 46.43 32.92
C HIS A 271 8.88 47.30 33.34
N THR A 272 8.73 47.60 34.64
CA THR A 272 7.67 48.48 35.16
C THR A 272 7.90 49.95 34.85
N SER A 273 9.16 50.35 34.66
CA SER A 273 9.53 51.72 34.25
C SER A 273 9.59 51.91 32.73
N ALA A 274 9.64 50.81 31.96
CA ALA A 274 9.62 50.87 30.51
C ALA A 274 8.24 51.30 30.02
N ALA A 275 8.19 52.30 29.14
CA ALA A 275 6.94 52.78 28.58
C ALA A 275 6.15 51.67 27.84
N HIS A 276 6.84 50.69 27.24
CA HIS A 276 6.21 49.63 26.43
C HIS A 276 7.02 48.31 26.44
N PRO A 277 6.93 47.51 27.51
CA PRO A 277 7.73 46.28 27.65
C PRO A 277 7.19 45.08 26.85
N HIS A 278 5.95 45.16 26.34
CA HIS A 278 5.35 44.10 25.53
C HIS A 278 4.89 44.63 24.17
N SER A 279 5.58 44.24 23.09
CA SER A 279 5.29 44.65 21.71
C SER A 279 4.21 43.81 21.01
N GLN A 280 3.69 42.78 21.69
CA GLN A 280 2.72 41.83 21.12
C GLN A 280 1.26 42.30 21.27
N TYR A 281 0.99 43.27 22.14
CA TYR A 281 -0.36 43.80 22.35
C TYR A 281 -0.51 45.10 21.56
N LEU A 282 -1.63 45.21 20.84
CA LEU A 282 -2.02 46.45 20.14
C LEU A 282 -2.06 47.60 21.14
N ARG A 283 -1.37 48.70 20.83
CA ARG A 283 -1.31 49.86 21.73
C ARG A 283 -2.63 50.60 21.68
N GLU A 284 -2.93 51.37 22.72
CA GLU A 284 -4.08 52.30 22.70
C GLU A 284 -3.99 53.29 21.53
N SER A 285 -2.79 53.69 21.13
CA SER A 285 -2.54 54.50 19.93
C SER A 285 -2.93 53.78 18.64
N ASP A 286 -2.69 52.47 18.57
CA ASP A 286 -3.01 51.64 17.40
C ASP A 286 -4.53 51.41 17.33
N LEU A 287 -5.16 51.18 18.49
CA LEU A 287 -6.61 51.12 18.63
C LEU A 287 -7.27 52.45 18.26
N ALA A 288 -6.69 53.58 18.68
CA ALA A 288 -7.16 54.91 18.32
C ALA A 288 -7.00 55.18 16.81
N GLY A 289 -5.87 54.76 16.22
CA GLY A 289 -5.64 54.81 14.78
C GLY A 289 -6.68 54.00 13.99
N MET A 290 -6.93 52.75 14.41
CA MET A 290 -7.94 51.89 13.80
C MET A 290 -9.36 52.45 13.95
N LYS A 291 -9.72 52.98 15.13
CA LYS A 291 -11.03 53.65 15.32
C LYS A 291 -11.22 54.84 14.39
N LYS A 292 -10.20 55.70 14.27
CA LYS A 292 -10.23 56.83 13.34
C LYS A 292 -10.38 56.39 11.89
N GLN A 293 -9.72 55.29 11.51
CA GLN A 293 -9.84 54.73 10.17
C GLN A 293 -11.23 54.12 9.90
N ILE A 294 -11.82 53.45 10.90
CA ILE A 294 -13.21 52.97 10.83
C ILE A 294 -14.19 54.14 10.70
N GLU A 295 -14.04 55.20 11.48
CA GLU A 295 -14.88 56.41 11.37
C GLU A 295 -14.76 57.06 9.99
N GLN A 296 -13.55 57.15 9.44
CA GLN A 296 -13.33 57.66 8.09
C GLN A 296 -13.98 56.78 7.02
N LEU A 297 -13.87 55.46 7.13
CA LEU A 297 -14.51 54.52 6.21
C LEU A 297 -16.04 54.59 6.31
N GLN A 298 -16.60 54.76 7.52
CA GLN A 298 -18.03 54.97 7.73
C GLN A 298 -18.51 56.27 7.08
N GLN A 299 -17.76 57.37 7.24
CA GLN A 299 -18.08 58.64 6.57
C GLN A 299 -18.00 58.52 5.05
N GLN A 300 -16.99 57.81 4.51
CA GLN A 300 -16.88 57.55 3.08
C GLN A 300 -18.02 56.66 2.56
N LEU A 301 -18.47 55.67 3.33
CA LEU A 301 -19.60 54.81 2.98
C LEU A 301 -20.92 55.60 2.96
N VAL A 302 -21.18 56.44 3.95
CA VAL A 302 -22.37 57.31 3.98
C VAL A 302 -22.33 58.30 2.80
N ALA A 303 -21.17 58.90 2.52
CA ALA A 303 -21.00 59.78 1.37
C ALA A 303 -21.18 59.03 0.03
N ALA A 304 -20.69 57.80 -0.09
CA ALA A 304 -20.86 56.97 -1.29
C ALA A 304 -22.32 56.53 -1.47
N GLN A 305 -23.03 56.17 -0.40
CA GLN A 305 -24.46 55.87 -0.42
C GLN A 305 -25.29 57.09 -0.84
N SER A 306 -24.96 58.29 -0.35
CA SER A 306 -25.61 59.54 -0.79
C SER A 306 -25.27 59.94 -2.23
N LYS A 307 -24.20 59.36 -2.82
CA LYS A 307 -23.79 59.57 -4.21
C LYS A 307 -24.34 58.51 -5.17
N VAL A 308 -25.08 57.51 -4.69
CA VAL A 308 -25.96 56.72 -5.58
C VAL A 308 -26.98 57.72 -6.11
N THR A 309 -26.83 58.02 -7.39
CA THR A 309 -27.41 59.13 -8.16
C THR A 309 -28.94 59.16 -8.09
N GLU A 310 -29.46 59.65 -6.97
CA GLU A 310 -30.85 60.02 -6.90
C GLU A 310 -31.09 61.30 -7.70
N LEU A 311 -32.06 61.27 -8.61
CA LEU A 311 -32.52 62.48 -9.30
C LEU A 311 -33.02 63.50 -8.26
N PRO A 312 -32.53 64.74 -8.17
CA PRO A 312 -33.01 65.72 -7.18
C PRO A 312 -34.52 65.96 -7.24
N ILE A 313 -35.14 66.39 -6.14
CA ILE A 313 -36.55 66.81 -6.13
C ILE A 313 -36.75 67.89 -7.21
N GLY A 314 -37.78 67.71 -8.04
CA GLY A 314 -38.03 68.55 -9.21
C GLY A 314 -37.46 68.03 -10.54
N SER A 315 -36.71 66.94 -10.52
CA SER A 315 -36.19 66.29 -11.73
C SER A 315 -37.24 65.42 -12.42
N ILE A 316 -37.11 65.29 -13.75
CA ILE A 316 -37.99 64.48 -14.59
C ILE A 316 -37.29 63.16 -14.90
N TYR A 317 -37.96 62.06 -14.60
CA TYR A 317 -37.63 60.72 -15.06
C TYR A 317 -38.50 60.36 -16.27
N THR A 318 -37.84 60.04 -17.38
CA THR A 318 -38.51 59.66 -18.64
C THR A 318 -38.36 58.16 -18.88
N THR A 319 -39.46 57.50 -19.24
CA THR A 319 -39.46 56.04 -19.43
C THR A 319 -40.49 55.59 -20.48
N THR A 320 -40.22 54.47 -21.14
CA THR A 320 -41.18 53.76 -22.00
C THR A 320 -42.03 52.76 -21.20
N ASN A 321 -41.67 52.48 -19.95
CA ASN A 321 -42.41 51.58 -19.08
C ASN A 321 -43.70 52.25 -18.57
N ASN A 322 -44.83 51.54 -18.67
CA ASN A 322 -46.12 52.06 -18.21
C ASN A 322 -46.36 51.75 -16.72
N TYR A 323 -45.64 52.44 -15.84
CA TYR A 323 -45.91 52.36 -14.40
C TYR A 323 -47.29 52.95 -14.07
N LYS A 324 -48.13 52.26 -13.30
CA LYS A 324 -49.51 52.73 -13.02
C LYS A 324 -49.58 53.71 -11.85
N SER A 325 -48.54 53.76 -11.01
CA SER A 325 -48.56 54.56 -9.78
C SER A 325 -47.16 55.04 -9.38
N SER A 326 -47.11 56.04 -8.48
CA SER A 326 -45.86 56.49 -7.84
C SER A 326 -45.12 55.35 -7.15
N ALA A 327 -45.84 54.37 -6.60
CA ALA A 327 -45.26 53.27 -5.84
C ALA A 327 -44.45 52.34 -6.76
N GLU A 328 -44.93 52.10 -7.98
CA GLU A 328 -44.21 51.28 -8.96
C GLU A 328 -42.92 51.95 -9.44
N VAL A 329 -42.92 53.27 -9.61
CA VAL A 329 -41.71 54.04 -9.97
C VAL A 329 -40.69 54.01 -8.84
N LYS A 330 -41.14 54.22 -7.59
CA LYS A 330 -40.30 54.10 -6.40
C LYS A 330 -39.72 52.69 -6.27
N ALA A 331 -40.52 51.65 -6.53
CA ALA A 331 -40.05 50.28 -6.48
C ALA A 331 -38.99 50.00 -7.56
N ALA A 332 -39.14 50.57 -8.76
CA ALA A 332 -38.18 50.39 -9.85
C ALA A 332 -36.86 51.15 -9.65
N LEU A 333 -36.90 52.36 -9.09
CA LEU A 333 -35.72 53.20 -8.87
C LEU A 333 -35.08 53.02 -7.48
N GLY A 334 -35.82 52.45 -6.52
CA GLY A 334 -35.38 52.24 -5.15
C GLY A 334 -35.54 53.46 -4.22
N TYR A 335 -35.99 54.61 -4.74
CA TYR A 335 -36.10 55.85 -3.97
C TYR A 335 -37.17 56.81 -4.53
N GLY A 336 -37.41 57.88 -3.76
CA GLY A 336 -38.23 59.02 -4.16
C GLY A 336 -39.75 58.82 -4.12
N THR A 337 -40.47 59.93 -4.19
CA THR A 337 -41.92 60.00 -4.45
C THR A 337 -42.13 60.67 -5.80
N TRP A 338 -43.04 60.14 -6.62
CA TRP A 338 -43.14 60.48 -8.04
C TRP A 338 -44.58 60.85 -8.42
N ALA A 339 -44.74 61.84 -9.30
CA ALA A 339 -46.04 62.23 -9.86
C ALA A 339 -46.00 62.21 -11.38
N ARG A 340 -47.11 61.83 -12.02
CA ARG A 340 -47.26 61.95 -13.49
C ARG A 340 -47.07 63.41 -13.88
N PHE A 341 -46.28 63.65 -14.93
CA PHE A 341 -45.98 64.99 -15.41
C PHE A 341 -46.25 65.09 -16.92
N ALA A 342 -46.69 66.27 -17.36
CA ALA A 342 -46.91 66.60 -18.77
C ALA A 342 -47.78 65.58 -19.55
N GLU A 343 -48.82 65.03 -18.94
CA GLU A 343 -49.74 64.09 -19.61
C GLU A 343 -50.42 64.76 -20.82
N GLY A 344 -50.26 64.14 -22.00
CA GLY A 344 -50.76 64.69 -23.28
C GLY A 344 -50.03 65.94 -23.77
N LYS A 345 -48.89 66.31 -23.17
CA LYS A 345 -48.16 67.55 -23.47
C LYS A 345 -46.71 67.26 -23.87
N THR A 346 -46.15 68.13 -24.71
CA THR A 346 -44.71 68.13 -25.00
C THR A 346 -43.97 69.05 -24.05
N LEU A 347 -42.71 68.75 -23.76
CA LEU A 347 -41.85 69.60 -22.93
C LEU A 347 -41.22 70.69 -23.78
N VAL A 348 -41.25 71.93 -23.27
CA VAL A 348 -40.58 73.08 -23.89
C VAL A 348 -39.61 73.66 -22.86
N GLY A 349 -38.38 73.96 -23.29
CA GLY A 349 -37.38 74.57 -22.43
C GLY A 349 -37.78 75.98 -22.02
N ILE A 350 -37.50 76.35 -20.77
CA ILE A 350 -37.67 77.74 -20.32
C ILE A 350 -36.76 78.65 -21.15
N SER A 351 -37.32 79.74 -21.68
CA SER A 351 -36.54 80.72 -22.44
C SER A 351 -36.30 81.98 -21.61
N THR A 352 -35.05 82.45 -21.64
CA THR A 352 -34.64 83.75 -21.11
C THR A 352 -34.58 84.82 -22.20
N LYS A 353 -34.88 84.48 -23.46
CA LYS A 353 -34.81 85.41 -24.59
C LYS A 353 -36.01 86.37 -24.57
N ALA A 354 -35.74 87.65 -24.80
CA ALA A 354 -36.77 88.69 -24.73
C ALA A 354 -37.87 88.51 -25.79
N ALA A 355 -37.48 88.15 -27.03
CA ALA A 355 -38.37 87.99 -28.18
C ALA A 355 -39.25 86.73 -28.14
N ASP A 356 -38.93 85.76 -27.29
CA ASP A 356 -39.70 84.52 -27.21
C ASP A 356 -41.05 84.75 -26.51
N PRO A 357 -42.09 83.98 -26.85
CA PRO A 357 -43.43 84.14 -26.30
C PRO A 357 -43.46 84.10 -24.77
N ALA A 358 -44.29 84.94 -24.15
CA ALA A 358 -44.35 85.09 -22.70
C ALA A 358 -44.61 83.77 -21.95
N TRP A 359 -45.38 82.84 -22.53
CA TRP A 359 -45.67 81.55 -21.92
C TRP A 359 -44.42 80.68 -21.72
N THR A 360 -43.35 80.89 -22.49
CA THR A 360 -42.08 80.14 -22.37
C THR A 360 -41.19 80.60 -21.20
N LYS A 361 -41.55 81.70 -20.52
CA LYS A 361 -40.70 82.36 -19.51
C LYS A 361 -40.95 81.89 -18.09
N THR A 362 -42.06 81.19 -17.84
CA THR A 362 -42.46 80.71 -16.52
C THR A 362 -42.47 79.18 -16.51
N LEU A 363 -41.76 78.56 -15.55
CA LEU A 363 -41.78 77.11 -15.39
C LEU A 363 -43.20 76.61 -15.11
N LYS A 364 -43.54 75.43 -15.66
CA LYS A 364 -44.83 74.74 -15.50
C LYS A 364 -46.04 75.50 -16.05
N SER A 365 -45.84 76.56 -16.83
CA SER A 365 -46.90 77.11 -17.68
C SER A 365 -47.35 76.04 -18.69
N SER A 366 -48.59 76.15 -19.17
CA SER A 366 -49.10 75.30 -20.24
C SER A 366 -49.67 76.15 -21.35
N PHE A 367 -49.36 75.78 -22.59
CA PHE A 367 -49.85 76.44 -23.79
C PHE A 367 -50.01 75.41 -24.92
N GLY A 368 -50.85 75.71 -25.90
CA GLY A 368 -51.12 74.87 -27.06
C GLY A 368 -52.53 74.26 -27.08
N ALA A 369 -52.92 73.77 -28.25
CA ALA A 369 -54.20 73.09 -28.50
C ALA A 369 -53.97 71.91 -29.47
N TYR A 370 -54.76 70.85 -29.33
CA TYR A 370 -54.68 69.68 -30.22
C TYR A 370 -55.18 70.00 -31.63
N GLU A 371 -56.23 70.81 -31.73
CA GLU A 371 -56.82 71.25 -32.98
C GLU A 371 -57.00 72.77 -32.96
N HIS A 372 -56.90 73.39 -34.14
CA HIS A 372 -57.19 74.81 -34.33
C HIS A 372 -58.29 74.97 -35.37
N LYS A 373 -59.23 75.90 -35.17
CA LYS A 373 -60.24 76.25 -36.16
C LYS A 373 -59.90 77.64 -36.70
N LEU A 374 -59.71 77.74 -38.02
CA LEU A 374 -59.36 79.00 -38.66
C LEU A 374 -60.47 80.03 -38.41
N VAL A 375 -60.07 81.23 -38.02
CA VAL A 375 -60.97 82.39 -37.91
C VAL A 375 -60.83 83.31 -39.12
N ALA A 376 -61.80 84.21 -39.31
CA ALA A 376 -61.83 85.12 -40.45
C ALA A 376 -60.56 85.99 -40.53
N GLU A 377 -59.98 86.36 -39.39
CA GLU A 377 -58.77 87.17 -39.27
C GLU A 377 -57.50 86.43 -39.72
N GLU A 378 -57.51 85.09 -39.73
CA GLU A 378 -56.39 84.24 -40.15
C GLU A 378 -56.44 83.88 -41.64
N MET A 379 -57.53 84.25 -42.32
CA MET A 379 -57.70 84.00 -43.75
C MET A 379 -56.87 84.99 -44.56
N PRO A 380 -56.09 84.53 -45.56
CA PRO A 380 -55.36 85.44 -46.43
C PRO A 380 -56.34 86.34 -47.20
N SER A 381 -55.96 87.60 -47.40
CA SER A 381 -56.70 88.49 -48.30
C SER A 381 -56.69 87.90 -49.70
N THR A 382 -57.88 87.53 -50.20
CA THR A 382 -58.04 87.00 -51.54
C THR A 382 -58.97 87.91 -52.33
N ALA A 383 -58.47 88.41 -53.46
CA ALA A 383 -59.29 89.11 -54.44
C ALA A 383 -59.63 88.13 -55.56
N LEU A 384 -60.87 87.63 -55.56
CA LEU A 384 -61.33 86.79 -56.66
C LEU A 384 -61.59 87.68 -57.88
N LYS A 385 -60.87 87.42 -58.97
CA LYS A 385 -61.11 88.13 -60.24
C LYS A 385 -62.37 87.55 -60.88
N VAL A 386 -63.50 88.21 -60.69
CA VAL A 386 -64.71 87.94 -61.45
C VAL A 386 -64.72 88.86 -62.67
N ARG A 387 -64.80 88.27 -63.86
CA ARG A 387 -64.96 89.03 -65.11
C ARG A 387 -66.44 89.40 -65.23
N GLU A 388 -66.82 90.54 -64.66
CA GLU A 388 -68.16 91.08 -64.86
C GLU A 388 -68.25 91.67 -66.27
N ALA A 389 -69.22 91.22 -67.07
CA ALA A 389 -69.47 91.76 -68.40
C ALA A 389 -70.15 93.13 -68.25
N GLY A 390 -69.33 94.16 -68.05
CA GLY A 390 -69.76 95.55 -68.06
C GLY A 390 -70.46 95.90 -69.37
N TYR A 391 -71.65 96.47 -69.24
CA TYR A 391 -72.51 96.99 -70.29
C TYR A 391 -71.75 98.04 -71.13
N HIS A 392 -71.35 97.71 -72.37
CA HIS A 392 -70.71 98.66 -73.26
C HIS A 392 -71.74 99.64 -73.83
N GLY A 393 -71.55 100.93 -73.54
CA GLY A 393 -72.37 102.03 -74.05
C GLY A 393 -72.28 102.18 -75.57
N ALA A 394 -73.44 102.07 -76.22
CA ALA A 394 -73.89 102.79 -77.40
C ALA A 394 -72.92 103.00 -78.59
N ARG A 395 -73.07 102.18 -79.65
CA ARG A 395 -73.69 102.58 -80.94
C ARG A 395 -73.39 101.56 -82.07
N ARG A 396 -74.47 100.95 -82.58
CA ARG A 396 -74.73 100.50 -83.96
C ARG A 396 -73.81 99.43 -84.58
N HIS A 397 -74.25 98.16 -84.55
CA HIS A 397 -74.70 97.39 -85.73
C HIS A 397 -75.16 95.95 -85.38
N GLY A 398 -76.42 95.62 -85.70
CA GLY A 398 -76.83 94.34 -86.29
C GLY A 398 -77.03 93.07 -85.43
N GLY A 399 -78.10 93.02 -84.61
CA GLY A 399 -78.85 91.80 -84.23
C GLY A 399 -78.20 90.82 -83.23
N GLY A 400 -78.71 90.53 -82.03
CA GLY A 400 -80.01 90.80 -81.42
C GLY A 400 -80.57 89.53 -80.76
N GLY A 401 -80.00 89.11 -79.63
CA GLY A 401 -80.48 87.96 -78.87
C GLY A 401 -79.70 87.69 -77.58
N THR A 402 -79.63 88.65 -76.65
CA THR A 402 -79.22 88.38 -75.25
C THR A 402 -80.21 89.03 -74.31
N GLY A 403 -80.91 88.18 -73.56
CA GLY A 403 -81.96 88.55 -72.62
C GLY A 403 -81.46 89.45 -71.49
N TYR A 404 -82.35 90.35 -71.11
CA TYR A 404 -82.22 91.26 -69.98
C TYR A 404 -82.30 90.51 -68.65
N ALA A 405 -81.60 91.01 -67.64
CA ALA A 405 -82.18 91.16 -66.31
C ALA A 405 -81.92 92.62 -65.89
N SER A 406 -82.99 93.42 -65.93
CA SER A 406 -83.02 94.80 -65.47
C SER A 406 -83.80 94.88 -64.15
N GLY A 407 -83.33 95.77 -63.29
CA GLY A 407 -84.06 96.33 -62.13
C GLY A 407 -83.48 95.86 -60.79
N ALA A 408 -83.25 96.71 -59.79
CA ALA A 408 -83.26 98.15 -59.65
C ALA A 408 -82.50 98.46 -58.35
N GLN A 409 -81.87 99.64 -58.25
CA GLN A 409 -81.18 100.18 -57.06
C GLN A 409 -79.85 99.52 -56.67
N GLY A 410 -78.77 99.84 -57.41
CA GLY A 410 -77.43 100.21 -56.91
C GLY A 410 -76.73 99.39 -55.81
N LYS A 411 -77.23 98.21 -55.47
CA LYS A 411 -76.67 97.32 -54.47
C LYS A 411 -75.88 96.28 -55.23
N MET A 412 -74.56 96.28 -55.08
CA MET A 412 -73.71 95.17 -55.52
C MET A 412 -74.34 93.89 -54.96
N ILE A 413 -74.95 93.08 -55.82
CA ILE A 413 -75.38 91.74 -55.45
C ILE A 413 -74.07 90.95 -55.37
N PRO A 414 -73.61 90.51 -54.18
CA PRO A 414 -72.44 89.66 -54.10
C PRO A 414 -72.77 88.43 -54.94
N LEU A 415 -71.98 88.16 -55.99
CA LEU A 415 -72.06 86.88 -56.70
C LEU A 415 -71.54 85.82 -55.72
N PRO A 416 -72.40 84.98 -55.12
CA PRO A 416 -71.91 83.95 -54.22
C PRO A 416 -71.16 82.92 -55.06
N THR A 417 -69.85 82.86 -54.89
CA THR A 417 -69.10 81.70 -55.39
C THR A 417 -69.52 80.49 -54.56
N SER A 418 -69.84 79.36 -55.20
CA SER A 418 -70.09 78.12 -54.46
C SER A 418 -68.90 77.81 -53.57
N GLU A 419 -69.15 77.54 -52.28
CA GLU A 419 -68.10 77.25 -51.30
C GLU A 419 -67.20 76.12 -51.81
N THR A 420 -65.91 76.42 -52.01
CA THR A 420 -64.92 75.43 -52.49
C THR A 420 -64.57 74.47 -51.36
N GLY A 421 -65.42 73.50 -51.06
CA GLY A 421 -65.09 72.35 -50.19
C GLY A 421 -64.67 72.66 -48.76
N TRP A 422 -64.86 73.89 -48.28
CA TRP A 422 -64.58 74.31 -46.90
C TRP A 422 -65.56 73.59 -45.97
N LYS A 423 -65.07 72.69 -45.12
CA LYS A 423 -65.90 71.97 -44.14
C LYS A 423 -66.01 72.66 -42.78
N ASP A 424 -65.39 73.84 -42.63
CA ASP A 424 -65.33 74.62 -41.38
C ASP A 424 -65.01 73.76 -40.13
N LYS A 425 -64.05 72.83 -40.29
CA LYS A 425 -63.63 71.91 -39.23
C LYS A 425 -62.27 72.31 -38.67
N PRO A 426 -62.04 72.09 -37.36
CA PRO A 426 -60.70 72.18 -36.80
C PRO A 426 -59.74 71.24 -37.53
N HIS A 427 -58.46 71.62 -37.59
CA HIS A 427 -57.38 70.82 -38.17
C HIS A 427 -56.37 70.43 -37.10
N ASN A 428 -55.76 69.26 -37.26
CA ASN A 428 -54.76 68.73 -36.34
C ASN A 428 -53.53 69.65 -36.31
N ASN A 429 -53.16 70.08 -35.10
CA ASN A 429 -51.98 70.91 -34.83
C ASN A 429 -50.84 70.10 -34.19
N VAL A 430 -51.01 68.78 -34.04
CA VAL A 430 -50.01 67.89 -33.42
C VAL A 430 -49.08 67.32 -34.48
N GLN A 431 -47.78 67.58 -34.32
CA GLN A 431 -46.73 66.96 -35.13
C GLN A 431 -46.58 65.45 -34.85
N PRO A 432 -46.04 64.63 -35.79
CA PRO A 432 -45.75 63.22 -35.53
C PRO A 432 -44.99 63.01 -34.22
N SER A 433 -45.49 62.13 -33.36
CA SER A 433 -45.01 61.97 -31.99
C SER A 433 -45.14 60.52 -31.48
N ILE A 434 -44.36 60.18 -30.45
CA ILE A 434 -44.40 58.88 -29.74
C ILE A 434 -44.71 59.12 -28.26
N VAL A 435 -45.57 58.26 -27.69
CA VAL A 435 -46.00 58.38 -26.30
C VAL A 435 -44.97 57.76 -25.36
N VAL A 436 -44.46 58.55 -24.43
CA VAL A 436 -43.60 58.13 -23.32
C VAL A 436 -44.13 58.66 -22.00
N ALA A 437 -43.73 58.05 -20.90
CA ALA A 437 -44.09 58.47 -19.55
C ALA A 437 -43.06 59.45 -18.99
N TYR A 438 -43.53 60.61 -18.52
CA TYR A 438 -42.75 61.52 -17.69
C TYR A 438 -43.22 61.47 -16.23
N TRP A 439 -42.26 61.34 -15.32
CA TRP A 439 -42.48 61.34 -13.87
C TRP A 439 -41.65 62.42 -13.21
N LEU A 440 -42.29 63.28 -12.42
CA LEU A 440 -41.63 64.33 -11.64
C LEU A 440 -41.36 63.82 -10.22
N ARG A 441 -40.12 63.95 -9.73
CA ARG A 441 -39.80 63.67 -8.33
C ARG A 441 -40.35 64.78 -7.43
N THR A 442 -41.20 64.44 -6.48
CA THR A 442 -41.84 65.39 -5.55
C THR A 442 -41.27 65.33 -4.13
N ALA A 443 -40.66 64.21 -3.73
CA ALA A 443 -39.95 64.04 -2.46
C ALA A 443 -38.82 63.00 -2.59
#